data_AF-A0A3D4IFS7-F1
#
_entry.id   AF-A0A3D4IFS7-F1
#
_cell.length_a   1.000
_cell.length_b   1.000
_cell.length_c   1.000
_cell.angle_alpha   90.00
_cell.angle_beta   90.00
_cell.angle_gamma   90.00
#
_symmetry.space_group_name_H-M   'P 1'
#
loop_
_entity.id
_entity.type
_entity.pdbx_description
1 polymer ?
#
loop_
_entity_poly.entity_id
_entity_poly.type
_entity_poly.pdbx_seq_one_letter_code
_entity_poly.pdbx_strand_id
1 'polypeptide(L)'
;MIEKKLTLSKVEPVLLFGHNDHHLRKIESGYEKTRITARGNELYLKGEAQDLAQLERIFEELSLIVHKNGHLTDKDVDTVLDLARLNGGPKSGEAQDAALLFTQNGGLIRPKNEGQRKMVQAARSHDIVFAIGPAGTGKTYIAVALAVAALKSRLVKRIVLARPAVEAGESLGVLPGDL
;
A
#
# COMPACT_ATOMS: atom_id res chain seq x y z
N MET A 1 -24.44 -12.79 -6.59
CA MET A 1 -24.11 -12.05 -5.34
C MET A 1 -24.04 -13.04 -4.21
N ILE A 2 -22.95 -13.02 -3.47
CA ILE A 2 -22.68 -13.94 -2.36
C ILE A 2 -22.80 -13.12 -1.08
N GLU A 3 -23.23 -13.76 0.01
CA GLU A 3 -23.24 -13.16 1.34
C GLU A 3 -22.15 -13.82 2.18
N LYS A 4 -21.38 -13.00 2.91
CA LYS A 4 -20.29 -13.45 3.76
C LYS A 4 -20.38 -12.74 5.11
N LYS A 5 -20.20 -13.50 6.17
CA LYS A 5 -20.18 -13.00 7.56
C LYS A 5 -18.75 -12.98 8.06
N LEU A 6 -18.32 -11.84 8.60
CA LEU A 6 -17.03 -11.64 9.28
C LEU A 6 -17.29 -11.31 10.74
N THR A 7 -16.51 -11.92 11.65
CA THR A 7 -16.62 -11.67 13.09
C THR A 7 -15.35 -10.98 13.60
N LEU A 8 -15.52 -9.77 14.11
CA LEU A 8 -14.49 -8.93 14.72
C LEU A 8 -14.29 -9.34 16.19
N SER A 9 -13.61 -10.46 16.41
CA SER A 9 -13.46 -11.04 17.76
C SER A 9 -12.36 -10.39 18.61
N LYS A 10 -11.49 -9.56 18.03
CA LYS A 10 -10.26 -9.07 18.68
C LYS A 10 -10.12 -7.54 18.71
N VAL A 11 -11.10 -6.81 18.21
CA VAL A 11 -11.04 -5.35 18.07
C VAL A 11 -12.40 -4.75 18.40
N GLU A 12 -12.42 -3.67 19.18
CA GLU A 12 -13.64 -2.91 19.43
C GLU A 12 -14.14 -2.28 18.12
N PRO A 13 -15.41 -2.48 17.75
CA PRO A 13 -15.96 -1.98 16.49
C PRO A 13 -15.77 -0.46 16.30
N VAL A 14 -15.84 0.31 17.40
CA VAL A 14 -15.68 1.77 17.40
C VAL A 14 -14.30 2.19 16.91
N LEU A 15 -13.24 1.46 17.29
CA LEU A 15 -11.88 1.77 16.86
C LEU A 15 -11.66 1.47 15.37
N LEU A 16 -12.38 0.49 14.83
CA LEU A 16 -12.28 0.09 13.44
C LEU A 16 -13.13 0.99 12.52
N PHE A 17 -14.39 1.20 12.88
CA PHE A 17 -15.36 1.97 12.08
C PHE A 17 -15.16 3.47 12.20
N GLY A 18 -14.49 3.93 13.27
CA GLY A 18 -14.31 5.35 13.56
C GLY A 18 -15.59 5.99 14.10
N HIS A 19 -15.47 7.24 14.54
CA HIS A 19 -16.61 7.98 15.06
C HIS A 19 -17.66 8.21 13.95
N ASN A 20 -18.94 7.96 14.26
CA ASN A 20 -20.04 8.02 13.28
C ASN A 20 -19.81 7.16 12.02
N ASP A 21 -19.11 6.03 12.16
CA ASP A 21 -18.78 5.11 11.07
C ASP A 21 -17.96 5.76 9.93
N HIS A 22 -17.17 6.80 10.24
CA HIS A 22 -16.39 7.55 9.25
C HIS A 22 -15.47 6.64 8.41
N HIS A 23 -14.72 5.74 9.05
CA HIS A 23 -13.83 4.82 8.33
C HIS A 23 -14.62 3.78 7.52
N LEU A 24 -15.76 3.31 8.05
CA LEU A 24 -16.61 2.35 7.36
C LEU A 24 -17.19 2.94 6.07
N ARG A 25 -17.74 4.18 6.13
CA ARG A 25 -18.23 4.91 4.95
C ARG A 25 -17.15 5.13 3.91
N LYS A 26 -15.92 5.39 4.37
CA LYS A 26 -14.76 5.56 3.50
C LYS A 26 -14.45 4.27 2.75
N ILE A 27 -14.48 3.12 3.42
CA ILE A 27 -14.31 1.81 2.79
C ILE A 27 -15.48 1.52 1.81
N GLU A 28 -16.73 1.78 2.22
CA GLU A 28 -17.92 1.60 1.39
C GLU A 28 -17.86 2.38 0.07
N SER A 29 -17.33 3.62 0.11
CA SER A 29 -17.20 4.43 -1.11
C SER A 29 -16.25 3.81 -2.17
N GLY A 30 -15.36 2.91 -1.77
CA GLY A 30 -14.51 2.15 -2.68
C GLY A 30 -15.18 0.92 -3.32
N TYR A 31 -16.35 0.51 -2.83
CA TYR A 31 -17.01 -0.75 -3.19
C TYR A 31 -18.52 -0.53 -3.45
N GLU A 32 -18.88 0.34 -4.40
CA GLU A 32 -20.27 0.72 -4.70
C GLU A 32 -21.21 -0.46 -4.99
N LYS A 33 -20.69 -1.57 -5.51
CA LYS A 33 -21.46 -2.79 -5.83
C LYS A 33 -21.59 -3.77 -4.67
N THR A 34 -20.93 -3.51 -3.55
CA THR A 34 -20.94 -4.38 -2.37
C THR A 34 -21.65 -3.68 -1.22
N ARG A 35 -22.62 -4.38 -0.63
CA ARG A 35 -23.32 -3.90 0.56
C ARG A 35 -22.58 -4.36 1.81
N ILE A 36 -22.17 -3.41 2.64
CA ILE A 36 -21.54 -3.65 3.93
C ILE A 36 -22.57 -3.32 5.01
N THR A 37 -22.67 -4.15 6.05
CA THR A 37 -23.59 -3.91 7.16
C THR A 37 -22.93 -4.36 8.46
N ALA A 38 -22.68 -3.41 9.36
CA ALA A 38 -22.12 -3.67 10.67
C ALA A 38 -23.25 -3.87 11.71
N ARG A 39 -23.14 -4.93 12.52
CA ARG A 39 -24.04 -5.22 13.65
C ARG A 39 -23.20 -5.69 14.84
N GLY A 40 -22.87 -4.76 15.74
CA GLY A 40 -21.97 -5.04 16.86
C GLY A 40 -20.59 -5.49 16.34
N ASN A 41 -20.20 -6.72 16.67
CA ASN A 41 -18.92 -7.30 16.26
C ASN A 41 -19.03 -8.11 14.95
N GLU A 42 -20.16 -8.04 14.25
CA GLU A 42 -20.39 -8.80 13.03
C GLU A 42 -20.51 -7.87 11.82
N LEU A 43 -19.77 -8.20 10.77
CA LEU A 43 -19.82 -7.55 9.46
C LEU A 43 -20.48 -8.50 8.48
N TYR A 44 -21.58 -8.04 7.88
CA TYR A 44 -22.29 -8.73 6.82
C TYR A 44 -21.92 -8.07 5.49
N LEU A 45 -21.27 -8.82 4.61
CA LEU A 45 -20.81 -8.36 3.31
C LEU A 45 -21.61 -9.08 2.23
N LYS A 46 -22.18 -8.33 1.28
CA LYS A 46 -22.94 -8.89 0.16
C LYS A 46 -22.50 -8.29 -1.16
N GLY A 47 -21.92 -9.09 -2.04
CA GLY A 47 -21.30 -8.60 -3.28
C GLY A 47 -20.75 -9.70 -4.18
N GLU A 48 -19.77 -9.35 -5.01
CA GLU A 48 -19.01 -10.29 -5.85
C GLU A 48 -17.89 -10.97 -5.06
N ALA A 49 -17.51 -12.20 -5.44
CA ALA A 49 -16.52 -12.98 -4.71
C ALA A 49 -15.17 -12.26 -4.55
N GLN A 50 -14.74 -11.52 -5.58
CA GLN A 50 -13.49 -10.77 -5.58
C GLN A 50 -13.52 -9.61 -4.58
N ASP A 51 -14.58 -8.80 -4.59
CA ASP A 51 -14.76 -7.68 -3.66
C ASP A 51 -14.84 -8.17 -2.21
N LEU A 52 -15.58 -9.26 -1.97
CA LEU A 52 -15.69 -9.86 -0.64
C LEU A 52 -14.35 -10.36 -0.10
N ALA A 53 -13.54 -11.02 -0.93
CA ALA A 53 -12.21 -11.49 -0.55
C ALA A 53 -11.24 -10.33 -0.26
N GLN A 54 -11.40 -9.19 -0.92
CA GLN A 54 -10.60 -8.01 -0.65
C GLN A 54 -11.03 -7.28 0.61
N LEU A 55 -12.33 -7.09 0.81
CA LEU A 55 -12.87 -6.49 2.02
C LEU A 55 -12.48 -7.27 3.27
N GLU A 56 -12.48 -8.60 3.21
CA GLU A 56 -11.96 -9.44 4.28
C GLU A 56 -10.50 -9.12 4.62
N ARG A 57 -9.61 -9.06 3.61
CA ARG A 57 -8.20 -8.69 3.82
C ARG A 57 -8.05 -7.29 4.39
N ILE A 58 -8.84 -6.32 3.88
CA ILE A 58 -8.85 -4.94 4.39
C ILE A 58 -9.21 -4.93 5.87
N PHE A 59 -10.32 -5.58 6.27
CA PHE A 59 -10.75 -5.60 7.66
C PHE A 59 -9.77 -6.37 8.57
N GLU A 60 -9.13 -7.43 8.09
CA GLU A 60 -8.06 -8.13 8.82
C GLU A 60 -6.85 -7.21 9.04
N GLU A 61 -6.42 -6.48 8.02
CA GLU A 61 -5.25 -5.61 8.11
C GLU A 61 -5.49 -4.38 8.99
N LEU A 62 -6.67 -3.76 8.88
CA LEU A 62 -7.10 -2.70 9.80
C LEU A 62 -7.18 -3.20 11.24
N SER A 63 -7.68 -4.43 11.45
CA SER A 63 -7.73 -5.04 12.79
C SER A 63 -6.34 -5.24 13.38
N LEU A 64 -5.36 -5.62 12.56
CA LEU A 64 -3.96 -5.75 12.99
C LEU A 64 -3.35 -4.40 13.37
N ILE A 65 -3.66 -3.34 12.63
CA ILE A 65 -3.17 -1.98 12.95
C ILE A 65 -3.74 -1.51 14.29
N VAL A 66 -5.05 -1.67 14.51
CA VAL A 66 -5.67 -1.33 15.80
C VAL A 66 -5.07 -2.14 16.93
N HIS A 67 -4.87 -3.45 16.75
CA HIS A 67 -4.27 -4.29 17.78
C HIS A 67 -2.82 -3.88 18.12
N LYS A 68 -2.07 -3.35 17.14
CA LYS A 68 -0.68 -2.95 17.34
C LYS A 68 -0.55 -1.55 17.94
N ASN A 69 -1.36 -0.60 17.48
CA ASN A 69 -1.21 0.82 17.78
C ASN A 69 -2.27 1.34 18.78
N GLY A 70 -3.28 0.53 19.12
CA GLY A 70 -4.40 0.91 19.98
C GLY A 70 -5.43 1.85 19.33
N HIS A 71 -5.17 2.33 18.11
CA HIS A 71 -6.05 3.24 17.38
C HIS A 71 -5.87 3.08 15.86
N LEU A 72 -6.82 3.63 15.10
CA LEU A 72 -6.80 3.69 13.65
C LEU A 72 -6.93 5.15 13.22
N THR A 73 -6.06 5.62 12.33
CA THR A 73 -6.14 6.97 11.75
C THR A 73 -6.71 6.92 10.34
N ASP A 74 -7.24 8.03 9.84
CA ASP A 74 -7.73 8.12 8.46
C ASP A 74 -6.66 7.75 7.42
N LYS A 75 -5.39 8.06 7.73
CA LYS A 75 -4.24 7.72 6.89
C LYS A 75 -3.99 6.21 6.85
N ASP A 76 -4.20 5.51 7.96
CA ASP A 76 -4.07 4.04 8.00
C ASP A 76 -5.15 3.40 7.12
N VAL A 77 -6.37 3.92 7.17
CA VAL A 77 -7.48 3.46 6.32
C VAL A 77 -7.17 3.70 4.83
N ASP A 78 -6.70 4.89 4.48
CA ASP A 78 -6.25 5.18 3.10
C ASP A 78 -5.15 4.21 2.65
N THR A 79 -4.19 3.92 3.54
CA THR A 79 -3.08 3.02 3.25
C THR A 79 -3.57 1.63 2.87
N VAL A 80 -4.47 1.05 3.67
CA VAL A 80 -4.99 -0.31 3.43
C VAL A 80 -5.85 -0.36 2.18
N LEU A 81 -6.65 0.68 1.92
CA LEU A 81 -7.47 0.78 0.70
C LEU A 81 -6.60 0.89 -0.56
N ASP A 82 -5.55 1.71 -0.53
CA ASP A 82 -4.62 1.84 -1.66
C ASP A 82 -3.87 0.53 -1.93
N LEU A 83 -3.41 -0.17 -0.89
CA LEU A 83 -2.78 -1.48 -1.02
C LEU A 83 -3.73 -2.54 -1.60
N ALA A 84 -5.01 -2.52 -1.20
CA ALA A 84 -6.02 -3.42 -1.75
C ALA A 84 -6.27 -3.16 -3.25
N ARG A 85 -6.28 -1.89 -3.67
CA ARG A 85 -6.38 -1.49 -5.09
C ARG A 85 -5.19 -2.00 -5.91
N LEU A 86 -3.98 -1.91 -5.37
CA LEU A 86 -2.76 -2.41 -6.03
C LEU A 86 -2.78 -3.93 -6.26
N ASN A 87 -3.42 -4.68 -5.37
CA ASN A 87 -3.53 -6.15 -5.45
C ASN A 87 -4.75 -6.63 -6.27
N GLY A 88 -5.30 -5.79 -7.15
CA GLY A 88 -6.39 -6.15 -8.07
C GLY A 88 -7.78 -5.68 -7.64
N GLY A 89 -7.87 -4.59 -6.87
CA GLY A 89 -9.14 -3.98 -6.45
C GLY A 89 -9.98 -3.40 -7.59
N PRO A 90 -11.26 -3.06 -7.32
CA PRO A 90 -12.13 -2.42 -8.29
C PRO A 90 -11.42 -1.20 -8.85
N LYS A 91 -11.17 -1.23 -10.16
CA LYS A 91 -10.46 -0.18 -10.89
C LYS A 91 -11.36 1.05 -11.00
N SER A 92 -11.38 1.88 -9.96
CA SER A 92 -11.72 3.29 -10.16
C SER A 92 -10.58 3.89 -11.00
N GLY A 93 -10.94 4.36 -12.19
CA GLY A 93 -9.99 4.83 -13.19
C GLY A 93 -9.31 6.10 -12.74
N GLU A 94 -8.15 5.98 -12.10
CA GLU A 94 -7.11 7.02 -11.97
C GLU A 94 -5.85 6.46 -11.26
N ALA A 95 -5.57 5.15 -11.38
CA ALA A 95 -4.50 4.47 -10.66
C ALA A 95 -3.09 4.69 -11.24
N GLN A 96 -2.74 5.91 -11.66
CA GLN A 96 -1.41 6.22 -12.19
C GLN A 96 -0.44 6.83 -11.16
N ASP A 97 -0.95 7.36 -10.04
CA ASP A 97 -0.16 7.97 -8.95
C ASP A 97 -0.41 7.31 -7.57
N ALA A 98 -0.72 6.01 -7.56
CA ALA A 98 -1.01 5.27 -6.34
C ALA A 98 0.17 5.31 -5.34
N ALA A 99 -0.17 5.45 -4.06
CA ALA A 99 0.75 5.35 -2.93
C ALA A 99 1.59 4.07 -3.02
N LEU A 100 2.92 4.19 -2.85
CA LEU A 100 3.81 3.03 -2.79
C LEU A 100 3.99 2.54 -1.35
N LEU A 101 4.15 3.48 -0.41
CA LEU A 101 4.42 3.17 0.98
C LEU A 101 4.11 4.39 1.85
N PHE A 102 3.75 4.16 3.11
CA PHE A 102 3.77 5.21 4.13
C PHE A 102 4.97 4.99 5.05
N THR A 103 5.65 6.09 5.39
CA THR A 103 6.76 6.11 6.35
C THR A 103 6.23 5.90 7.77
N GLN A 104 7.11 5.58 8.71
CA GLN A 104 6.74 5.39 10.12
C GLN A 104 6.10 6.64 10.75
N ASN A 105 6.34 7.82 10.18
CA ASN A 105 5.78 9.09 10.63
C ASN A 105 4.49 9.48 9.87
N GLY A 106 3.88 8.55 9.12
CA GLY A 106 2.66 8.79 8.36
C GLY A 106 2.86 9.67 7.11
N GLY A 107 4.09 9.73 6.59
CA GLY A 107 4.43 10.43 5.34
C GLY A 107 4.21 9.53 4.13
N LEU A 108 3.55 10.03 3.09
CA LEU A 108 3.23 9.27 1.88
C LEU A 108 4.40 9.25 0.89
N ILE A 109 4.84 8.05 0.50
CA ILE A 109 5.77 7.83 -0.60
C ILE A 109 4.97 7.49 -1.86
N ARG A 110 5.05 8.37 -2.85
CA ARG A 110 4.46 8.20 -4.18
C ARG A 110 5.42 8.75 -5.25
N PRO A 111 5.27 8.34 -6.52
CA PRO A 111 5.97 8.99 -7.62
C PRO A 111 5.72 10.50 -7.61
N LYS A 112 6.78 11.28 -7.80
CA LYS A 112 6.76 12.75 -7.88
C LYS A 112 7.01 13.27 -9.29
N ASN A 113 7.53 12.44 -10.19
CA ASN A 113 7.79 12.80 -11.57
C ASN A 113 7.51 11.62 -12.52
N GLU A 114 7.50 11.92 -13.82
CA GLU A 114 7.17 10.93 -14.86
C GLU A 114 8.13 9.74 -14.90
N GLY A 115 9.44 9.97 -14.70
CA GLY A 115 10.43 8.90 -14.67
C GLY A 115 10.17 7.91 -13.54
N GLN A 116 9.79 8.41 -12.35
CA GLN A 116 9.40 7.56 -11.22
C GLN A 116 8.09 6.81 -11.50
N ARG A 117 7.10 7.43 -12.16
CA ARG A 117 5.87 6.74 -12.57
C ARG A 117 6.16 5.57 -13.51
N LYS A 118 6.97 5.82 -14.55
CA LYS A 118 7.41 4.78 -15.49
C LYS A 118 8.15 3.66 -14.78
N MET A 119 9.02 3.99 -13.83
CA MET A 119 9.72 3.01 -13.00
C MET A 119 8.77 2.13 -12.20
N VAL A 120 7.76 2.71 -11.54
CA VAL A 120 6.75 1.96 -10.79
C VAL A 120 5.93 1.06 -11.69
N GLN A 121 5.52 1.56 -12.86
CA GLN A 121 4.73 0.78 -13.80
C GLN A 121 5.54 -0.39 -14.37
N ALA A 122 6.79 -0.14 -14.77
CA ALA A 122 7.69 -1.16 -15.28
C ALA A 122 7.94 -2.26 -14.25
N ALA A 123 8.10 -1.92 -12.97
CA ALA A 123 8.34 -2.87 -11.89
C ALA A 123 7.18 -3.84 -11.62
N ARG A 124 5.96 -3.55 -12.12
CA ARG A 124 4.80 -4.45 -11.98
C ARG A 124 4.73 -5.52 -13.06
N SER A 125 5.33 -5.28 -14.22
CA SER A 125 5.20 -6.15 -15.40
C SER A 125 6.52 -6.74 -15.88
N HIS A 126 7.65 -6.38 -15.29
CA HIS A 126 8.98 -6.86 -15.67
C HIS A 126 9.77 -7.32 -14.45
N ASP A 127 10.49 -8.44 -14.61
CA ASP A 127 11.34 -9.00 -13.56
C ASP A 127 12.58 -8.13 -13.27
N ILE A 128 13.07 -7.42 -14.30
CA ILE A 128 14.25 -6.55 -14.24
C ILE A 128 13.88 -5.19 -14.81
N VAL A 129 14.20 -4.12 -14.05
CA VAL A 129 13.96 -2.74 -14.46
C VAL A 129 15.23 -1.92 -14.34
N PHE A 130 15.66 -1.32 -15.45
CA PHE A 130 16.74 -0.35 -15.49
C PHE A 130 16.18 1.06 -15.31
N ALA A 131 16.45 1.68 -14.17
CA ALA A 131 16.05 3.06 -13.90
C ALA A 131 17.15 4.05 -14.30
N ILE A 132 16.94 4.76 -15.40
CA ILE A 132 17.84 5.83 -15.87
C ILE A 132 17.33 7.20 -15.45
N GLY A 133 18.25 8.14 -15.21
CA GLY A 133 17.90 9.55 -14.96
C GLY A 133 18.95 10.30 -14.14
N PRO A 134 18.88 11.65 -14.10
CA PRO A 134 19.85 12.50 -13.41
C PRO A 134 20.06 12.13 -11.93
N ALA A 135 21.23 12.45 -11.38
CA ALA A 135 21.47 12.31 -9.94
C ALA A 135 20.43 13.08 -9.11
N GLY A 136 20.14 12.64 -7.89
CA GLY A 136 19.19 13.32 -6.99
C GLY A 136 17.70 13.15 -7.32
N THR A 137 17.33 12.50 -8.42
CA THR A 137 15.91 12.34 -8.84
C THR A 137 15.13 11.26 -8.08
N GLY A 138 15.64 10.74 -6.96
CA GLY A 138 14.90 9.82 -6.09
C GLY A 138 14.71 8.39 -6.64
N LYS A 139 15.48 7.96 -7.65
CA LYS A 139 15.42 6.60 -8.22
C LYS A 139 15.55 5.51 -7.15
N THR A 140 16.59 5.60 -6.31
CA THR A 140 16.82 4.66 -5.21
C THR A 140 15.71 4.68 -4.18
N TYR A 141 15.17 5.88 -3.87
CA TYR A 141 14.10 6.03 -2.90
C TYR A 141 12.82 5.29 -3.32
N ILE A 142 12.41 5.45 -4.59
CA ILE A 142 11.25 4.75 -5.15
C ILE A 142 11.50 3.25 -5.27
N ALA A 143 12.71 2.83 -5.67
CA ALA A 143 13.08 1.40 -5.73
C ALA A 143 12.93 0.72 -4.37
N VAL A 144 13.46 1.36 -3.32
CA VAL A 144 13.37 0.85 -1.94
C VAL A 144 11.91 0.83 -1.48
N ALA A 145 11.13 1.87 -1.78
CA ALA A 145 9.71 1.91 -1.42
C ALA A 145 8.92 0.74 -2.06
N LEU A 146 9.16 0.45 -3.34
CA LEU A 146 8.57 -0.71 -4.03
C LEU A 146 8.97 -2.04 -3.38
N ALA A 147 10.25 -2.22 -3.06
CA ALA A 147 10.74 -3.44 -2.42
C ALA A 147 10.14 -3.65 -1.02
N VAL A 148 10.07 -2.58 -0.21
CA VAL A 148 9.47 -2.64 1.13
C VAL A 148 7.96 -2.88 1.04
N ALA A 149 7.27 -2.29 0.06
CA ALA A 149 5.86 -2.56 -0.19
C ALA A 149 5.61 -4.04 -0.48
N ALA A 150 6.40 -4.63 -1.40
CA ALA A 150 6.33 -6.04 -1.75
C ALA A 150 6.64 -6.97 -0.55
N LEU A 151 7.57 -6.57 0.32
CA LEU A 151 7.89 -7.32 1.54
C LEU A 151 6.72 -7.27 2.54
N LYS A 152 6.13 -6.09 2.76
CA LYS A 152 4.98 -5.92 3.66
C LYS A 152 3.74 -6.68 3.16
N SER A 153 3.48 -6.66 1.86
CA SER A 153 2.39 -7.42 1.24
C SER A 153 2.69 -8.93 1.10
N ARG A 154 3.83 -9.40 1.62
CA ARG A 154 4.28 -10.80 1.58
C ARG A 154 4.43 -11.37 0.16
N LEU A 155 4.55 -10.51 -0.86
CA LEU A 155 4.87 -10.93 -2.23
C LEU A 155 6.30 -11.46 -2.34
N VAL A 156 7.20 -10.99 -1.47
CA VAL A 156 8.57 -11.48 -1.35
C VAL A 156 8.91 -11.84 0.10
N LYS A 157 9.84 -12.79 0.28
CA LYS A 157 10.29 -13.23 1.62
C LYS A 157 11.46 -12.42 2.17
N ARG A 158 12.27 -11.82 1.30
CA ARG A 158 13.47 -11.07 1.67
C ARG A 158 13.81 -10.02 0.62
N ILE A 159 14.44 -8.93 1.05
CA ILE A 159 15.04 -7.90 0.18
C ILE A 159 16.55 -8.10 0.25
N VAL A 160 17.21 -8.08 -0.91
CA VAL A 160 18.67 -8.13 -1.01
C VAL A 160 19.16 -6.79 -1.55
N LEU A 161 20.00 -6.10 -0.77
CA LEU A 161 20.68 -4.89 -1.20
C LEU A 161 22.06 -5.28 -1.69
N ALA A 162 22.30 -5.13 -2.99
CA ALA A 162 23.62 -5.30 -3.57
C ALA A 162 24.22 -3.91 -3.82
N ARG A 163 25.42 -3.68 -3.33
CA ARG A 163 26.27 -2.60 -3.81
C ARG A 163 27.14 -3.17 -4.93
N PRO A 164 27.31 -2.49 -6.07
CA PRO A 164 28.29 -2.93 -7.06
C PRO A 164 29.67 -2.99 -6.39
N ALA A 165 30.40 -4.09 -6.61
CA ALA A 165 31.80 -4.14 -6.22
C ALA A 165 32.55 -3.11 -7.07
N VAL A 166 33.19 -2.16 -6.41
CA VAL A 166 34.05 -1.18 -7.07
C VAL A 166 35.44 -1.43 -6.51
N GLU A 167 36.36 -1.90 -7.35
CA GLU A 167 37.78 -1.93 -6.99
C GLU A 167 38.22 -0.48 -6.71
N ALA A 168 38.69 -0.23 -5.50
CA ALA A 168 39.35 1.02 -5.16
C ALA A 168 40.75 0.99 -5.79
N GLY A 169 40.82 1.24 -7.10
CA GLY A 169 42.06 1.28 -7.86
C GLY A 169 41.79 1.98 -9.18
N GLU A 170 42.33 3.20 -9.31
CA GLU A 170 42.33 4.06 -10.50
C GLU A 170 41.07 4.92 -10.76
N SER A 171 41.15 6.16 -10.25
CA SER A 171 40.47 7.39 -10.70
C SER A 171 39.13 7.26 -11.42
N LEU A 172 38.06 7.07 -10.66
CA LEU A 172 36.71 7.49 -11.07
C LEU A 172 36.35 8.78 -10.34
N GLY A 173 36.40 9.87 -11.12
CA GLY A 173 35.97 11.24 -10.89
C GLY A 173 35.27 11.55 -9.56
N VAL A 174 35.90 12.46 -8.82
CA VAL A 174 35.30 13.29 -7.77
C VAL A 174 33.95 13.84 -8.28
N LEU A 175 32.90 13.71 -7.48
CA LEU A 175 31.62 14.38 -7.72
C LEU A 175 31.87 15.91 -7.78
N PRO A 176 31.44 16.64 -8.81
CA PRO A 176 31.49 18.10 -8.77
C PRO A 176 30.40 18.56 -7.79
N GLY A 177 30.80 18.85 -6.56
CA GLY A 177 29.89 19.29 -5.52
C GLY A 177 30.48 19.21 -4.11
N ASP A 178 31.66 19.80 -3.91
CA ASP A 178 32.10 20.27 -2.59
C ASP A 178 32.28 21.79 -2.66
N LEU A 179 31.27 22.50 -2.16
CA LEU A 179 31.32 23.78 -1.41
C LEU A 179 29.91 24.13 -0.92
#